data_AF-A0A3Q0JE21-F1
#
_entry.id   AF-A0A3Q0JE21-F1
#
_cell.length_a   1.000
_cell.length_b   1.000
_cell.length_c   1.000
_cell.angle_alpha   90.00
_cell.angle_beta   90.00
_cell.angle_gamma   90.00
#
_symmetry.space_group_name_H-M   'P 1'
#
loop_
_entity.id
_entity.type
_entity.pdbx_description
1 polymer ?
#
loop_
_entity_poly.entity_id
_entity_poly.type
_entity_poly.pdbx_seq_one_letter_code
_entity_poly.pdbx_strand_id
1 'polypeptide(L)'
;MSIQTSPEVREIVDKCMSNIMDNKLKDMLRSSIGYHHAGMSPEDRTIIEQLFRSGYLMILVSTSSLGKIIIFIVHLLGEESRGPVLEAVVCRMRTVQKSQRASQPIRFVAVSATIPNIYDIALWLGFGKPTVYAQIDDSFRPVKLTKIVRGFPTKPSQSTFQFEMMLSYKLKSIIMQYSDNKPTLIFCATRKGVEHTCTILRQEMSIQTSPEVREIVDKCMSNMMDNKLK
;
A
#
# COMPACT_ATOMS: atom_id res chain seq x y z
N MET A 1 18.59 0.57 12.15
CA MET A 1 17.96 1.85 11.78
C MET A 1 17.42 2.48 13.05
N SER A 2 18.16 3.42 13.65
CA SER A 2 17.72 4.11 14.87
C SER A 2 16.79 5.25 14.48
N ILE A 3 15.53 5.16 14.89
CA ILE A 3 14.57 6.25 14.75
C ILE A 3 14.91 7.29 15.83
N GLN A 4 15.51 8.41 15.45
CA GLN A 4 15.81 9.52 16.37
C GLN A 4 14.65 10.53 16.33
N THR A 5 13.98 10.71 17.47
CA THR A 5 12.97 11.76 17.67
C THR A 5 13.62 13.09 18.05
N SER A 6 12.99 14.21 17.65
CA SER A 6 13.50 15.54 17.97
C SER A 6 13.43 15.83 19.48
N PRO A 7 14.31 16.69 20.02
CA PRO A 7 14.30 17.06 21.44
C PRO A 7 12.95 17.64 21.91
N GLU A 8 12.30 18.44 21.07
CA GLU A 8 10.99 19.04 21.33
C GLU A 8 9.89 17.98 21.48
N VAL A 9 9.91 16.94 20.64
CA VAL A 9 8.97 15.82 20.72
C VAL A 9 9.16 15.05 22.03
N ARG A 10 10.41 14.87 22.48
CA ARG A 10 10.72 14.19 23.74
C ARG A 10 10.19 14.95 24.95
N GLU A 11 10.36 16.26 24.98
CA GLU A 11 9.85 17.09 26.09
C GLU A 11 8.33 17.01 26.23
N ILE A 12 7.61 17.03 25.10
CA ILE A 12 6.15 16.87 25.07
C ILE A 12 5.72 15.48 25.55
N VAL A 13 6.41 14.43 25.09
CA VAL A 13 6.13 13.06 25.51
C VAL A 13 6.41 12.87 27.01
N ASP A 14 7.52 13.40 27.52
CA ASP A 14 7.88 13.32 28.95
C ASP A 14 6.85 14.04 29.83
N LYS A 15 6.35 15.20 29.38
CA LYS A 15 5.28 15.92 30.07
C LYS A 15 3.99 15.09 30.12
N CYS A 16 3.60 14.45 29.01
CA CYS A 16 2.42 13.58 28.98
C CYS A 16 2.61 12.28 29.78
N MET A 17 3.84 11.72 29.82
CA MET A 17 4.16 10.52 30.58
C MET A 17 3.97 10.68 32.09
N SER A 18 4.10 11.90 32.63
CA SER A 18 3.83 12.17 34.05
C SER A 18 2.39 11.84 34.46
N ASN A 19 1.44 11.94 33.52
CA ASN A 19 0.00 11.72 33.75
C ASN A 19 -0.46 10.30 33.41
N ILE A 20 0.42 9.46 32.88
CA ILE A 20 0.10 8.07 32.57
C ILE A 20 0.17 7.22 33.84
N MET A 21 -0.76 6.30 34.02
CA MET A 21 -0.80 5.43 35.19
C MET A 21 0.01 4.14 34.97
N ASP A 22 -0.02 3.59 33.75
CA ASP A 22 0.70 2.37 33.41
C ASP A 22 2.22 2.61 33.24
N ASN A 23 3.01 2.07 34.17
CA ASN A 23 4.48 2.18 34.11
C ASN A 23 5.10 1.44 32.93
N LYS A 24 4.48 0.35 32.45
CA LYS A 24 4.94 -0.38 31.27
C LYS A 24 4.72 0.46 30.01
N LEU A 25 3.62 1.20 29.95
CA LEU A 25 3.34 2.13 28.87
C LEU A 25 4.36 3.28 28.85
N LYS A 26 4.69 3.86 30.02
CA LYS A 26 5.73 4.90 30.15
C LYS A 26 7.06 4.48 29.54
N ASP A 27 7.52 3.28 29.84
CA ASP A 27 8.79 2.76 29.30
C ASP A 27 8.76 2.63 27.78
N MET A 28 7.62 2.22 27.20
CA MET A 28 7.48 2.11 25.74
C MET A 28 7.48 3.48 25.06
N LEU A 29 6.85 4.49 25.69
CA LEU A 29 6.74 5.84 25.11
C LEU A 29 8.09 6.55 24.98
N ARG A 30 9.07 6.24 25.83
CA ARG A 30 10.45 6.72 25.68
C ARG A 30 11.07 6.31 24.33
N SER A 31 10.63 5.19 23.78
CA SER A 31 11.04 4.68 22.47
C SER A 31 10.12 5.15 21.33
N SER A 32 9.19 6.07 21.61
CA SER A 32 8.14 6.53 20.68
C SER A 32 7.22 5.42 20.19
N ILE A 33 7.04 4.41 21.04
CA ILE A 33 6.13 3.27 20.83
C ILE A 33 5.05 3.32 21.90
N GLY A 34 3.79 3.24 21.50
CA GLY A 34 2.66 3.10 22.42
C GLY A 34 1.89 1.83 22.16
N TYR A 35 1.10 1.40 23.14
CA TYR A 35 0.02 0.45 22.90
C TYR A 35 -1.32 0.99 23.36
N HIS A 36 -2.39 0.49 22.76
CA HIS A 36 -3.73 0.81 23.18
C HIS A 36 -4.66 -0.41 23.10
N HIS A 37 -5.31 -0.72 24.21
CA HIS A 37 -6.29 -1.79 24.33
C HIS A 37 -7.41 -1.48 25.32
N ALA A 38 -8.48 -2.28 25.30
CA ALA A 38 -9.67 -2.08 26.13
C ALA A 38 -9.38 -2.07 27.65
N GLY A 39 -8.35 -2.80 28.11
CA GLY A 39 -7.95 -2.86 29.52
C GLY A 39 -7.15 -1.66 30.05
N MET A 40 -6.89 -0.62 29.25
CA MET A 40 -6.21 0.59 29.73
C MET A 40 -7.17 1.55 30.43
N SER A 41 -6.65 2.37 31.36
CA SER A 41 -7.43 3.44 31.98
C SER A 41 -7.98 4.40 30.89
N PRO A 42 -9.18 4.96 31.05
CA PRO A 42 -9.72 5.97 30.13
C PRO A 42 -8.76 7.17 29.92
N GLU A 43 -8.03 7.54 30.96
CA GLU A 43 -7.06 8.65 30.97
C GLU A 43 -5.85 8.31 30.09
N ASP A 44 -5.22 7.15 30.29
CA ASP A 44 -4.07 6.70 29.50
C ASP A 44 -4.45 6.53 28.03
N ARG A 45 -5.66 6.02 27.75
CA ARG A 45 -6.20 5.90 26.39
C ARG A 45 -6.29 7.26 25.70
N THR A 46 -6.82 8.26 26.39
CA THR A 46 -6.98 9.62 25.84
C THR A 46 -5.62 10.25 25.51
N ILE A 47 -4.64 10.09 26.40
CA ILE A 47 -3.28 10.61 26.21
C ILE A 47 -2.60 9.93 25.01
N ILE A 48 -2.67 8.60 24.91
CA ILE A 48 -2.08 7.85 23.79
C ILE A 48 -2.74 8.19 22.46
N GLU A 49 -4.08 8.33 22.43
CA GLU A 49 -4.80 8.76 21.23
C GLU A 49 -4.33 10.15 20.75
N GLN A 50 -4.14 11.10 21.67
CA GLN A 50 -3.68 12.46 21.35
C GLN A 50 -2.22 12.50 20.88
N LEU A 51 -1.32 11.78 21.57
CA LEU A 51 0.09 11.71 21.21
C LEU A 51 0.28 11.10 19.81
N PHE A 52 -0.48 10.05 19.47
CA PHE A 52 -0.42 9.44 18.14
C PHE A 52 -1.03 10.36 17.06
N ARG A 53 -2.19 10.97 17.31
CA ARG A 53 -2.83 11.91 16.36
C ARG A 53 -1.96 13.11 16.02
N SER A 54 -1.18 13.57 16.98
CA SER A 54 -0.31 14.74 16.84
C SER A 54 1.07 14.38 16.27
N GLY A 55 1.31 13.10 15.92
CA GLY A 55 2.56 12.63 15.33
C GLY A 55 3.72 12.46 16.32
N TYR A 56 3.48 12.57 17.62
CA TYR A 56 4.51 12.41 18.66
C TYR A 56 4.85 10.93 18.94
N LEU A 57 3.97 10.00 18.57
CA LEU A 57 4.26 8.55 18.56
C LEU A 57 4.48 8.07 17.14
N MET A 58 5.63 7.43 16.92
CA MET A 58 5.99 6.86 15.63
C MET A 58 5.25 5.53 15.38
N ILE A 59 5.04 4.74 16.44
CA ILE A 59 4.41 3.42 16.35
C ILE A 59 3.35 3.29 17.46
N LEU A 60 2.12 2.95 17.08
CA LEU A 60 1.05 2.62 18.02
C LEU A 60 0.53 1.20 17.73
N VAL A 61 0.69 0.30 18.70
CA VAL A 61 0.22 -1.08 18.63
C VAL A 61 -1.14 -1.19 19.30
N SER A 62 -2.16 -1.62 18.56
CA SER A 62 -3.52 -1.59 19.07
C SER A 62 -4.19 -2.95 18.97
N THR A 63 -5.00 -3.31 19.97
CA THR A 63 -6.03 -4.34 19.78
C THR A 63 -7.13 -3.80 18.86
N SER A 64 -7.89 -4.67 18.19
CA SER A 64 -8.94 -4.32 17.20
C SER A 64 -10.02 -3.35 17.68
N SER A 65 -10.09 -3.05 18.98
CA SER A 65 -11.08 -2.18 19.62
C SER A 65 -10.91 -0.67 19.39
N LEU A 66 -9.89 -0.23 18.65
CA LEU A 66 -9.49 1.19 18.58
C LEU A 66 -9.77 1.87 17.23
N GLY A 67 -10.04 1.07 16.19
CA GLY A 67 -10.43 1.63 14.91
C GLY A 67 -11.84 2.19 15.00
N LYS A 68 -11.98 3.48 15.37
CA LYS A 68 -13.22 4.24 15.13
C LYS A 68 -13.56 4.26 13.64
N ILE A 69 -12.54 4.07 12.80
CA ILE A 69 -12.64 3.92 11.35
C ILE A 69 -11.85 2.67 10.92
N ILE A 70 -12.47 1.79 10.13
CA ILE A 70 -11.79 0.69 9.45
C ILE A 70 -11.72 1.03 7.96
N ILE A 71 -10.50 1.15 7.44
CA ILE A 71 -10.22 1.33 6.01
C ILE A 71 -9.73 0.03 5.44
N PHE A 72 -10.33 -0.42 4.34
CA PHE A 72 -9.93 -1.65 3.68
C PHE A 72 -10.15 -1.56 2.18
N ILE A 73 -9.34 -2.34 1.48
CA ILE A 73 -9.30 -2.41 0.03
C ILE A 73 -10.23 -3.54 -0.44
N VAL A 74 -11.45 -3.19 -0.83
CA VAL A 74 -12.53 -4.18 -1.01
C VAL A 74 -12.28 -5.18 -2.14
N HIS A 75 -11.61 -4.78 -3.22
CA HIS A 75 -11.34 -5.70 -4.34
C HIS A 75 -10.45 -6.88 -3.94
N LEU A 76 -9.77 -6.81 -2.79
CA LEU A 76 -9.03 -7.95 -2.23
C LEU A 76 -9.94 -9.03 -1.64
N LEU A 77 -11.25 -8.79 -1.48
CA LEU A 77 -12.20 -9.82 -1.07
C LEU A 77 -12.23 -11.00 -2.05
N GLY A 78 -12.02 -10.74 -3.35
CA GLY A 78 -11.93 -11.78 -4.36
C GLY A 78 -10.57 -12.49 -4.42
N GLU A 79 -9.57 -12.03 -3.64
CA GLU A 79 -8.26 -12.67 -3.59
C GLU A 79 -8.31 -13.89 -2.68
N GLU A 80 -7.98 -15.08 -3.19
CA GLU A 80 -8.14 -16.36 -2.47
C GLU A 80 -7.42 -16.40 -1.10
N SER A 81 -6.26 -15.76 -0.99
CA SER A 81 -5.42 -15.82 0.22
C SER A 81 -5.82 -14.79 1.28
N ARG A 82 -6.22 -13.59 0.86
CA ARG A 82 -6.42 -12.43 1.75
C ARG A 82 -7.90 -12.07 1.93
N GLY A 83 -8.75 -12.43 0.99
CA GLY A 83 -10.19 -12.17 1.01
C GLY A 83 -10.89 -12.77 2.23
N PRO A 84 -10.72 -14.06 2.55
CA PRO A 84 -11.36 -14.68 3.71
C PRO A 84 -10.98 -14.02 5.04
N VAL A 85 -9.73 -13.58 5.17
CA VAL A 85 -9.25 -12.89 6.37
C VAL A 85 -9.91 -11.51 6.49
N LEU A 86 -9.98 -10.77 5.39
CA LEU A 86 -10.64 -9.46 5.35
C LEU A 86 -12.13 -9.60 5.69
N GLU A 87 -12.81 -10.58 5.12
CA GLU A 87 -14.22 -10.88 5.41
C GLU A 87 -14.42 -11.22 6.88
N ALA A 88 -13.59 -12.10 7.45
CA ALA A 88 -13.66 -12.48 8.86
C ALA A 88 -13.45 -11.29 9.80
N VAL A 89 -12.56 -10.37 9.46
CA VAL A 89 -12.35 -9.12 10.21
C VAL A 89 -13.60 -8.24 10.16
N VAL A 90 -14.16 -7.98 8.98
CA VAL A 90 -15.38 -7.15 8.84
C VAL A 90 -16.55 -7.77 9.59
N CYS A 91 -16.76 -9.08 9.47
CA CYS A 91 -17.79 -9.84 10.20
C CYS A 91 -17.57 -9.80 11.72
N ARG A 92 -16.33 -9.91 12.21
CA ARG A 92 -16.04 -9.80 13.64
C ARG A 92 -16.38 -8.41 14.17
N MET A 93 -16.00 -7.36 13.44
CA MET A 93 -16.25 -5.98 13.83
C MET A 93 -17.75 -5.67 13.83
N ARG A 94 -18.51 -6.24 12.89
CA ARG A 94 -19.97 -6.24 12.90
C ARG A 94 -20.54 -6.85 14.18
N THR A 95 -20.05 -8.01 14.58
CA THR A 95 -20.51 -8.70 15.80
C THR A 95 -20.21 -7.87 17.05
N VAL A 96 -19.02 -7.27 17.13
CA VAL A 96 -18.64 -6.37 18.23
C VAL A 96 -19.61 -5.19 18.33
N GLN A 97 -19.95 -4.56 17.20
CA GLN A 97 -20.88 -3.44 17.17
C GLN A 97 -22.31 -3.83 17.56
N LYS A 98 -22.81 -4.99 17.10
CA LYS A 98 -24.14 -5.51 17.50
C LYS A 98 -24.22 -5.85 18.98
N SER A 99 -23.13 -6.36 19.57
CA SER A 99 -23.08 -6.74 20.98
C SER A 99 -23.03 -5.56 21.96
N GLN A 100 -23.04 -4.31 21.47
CA GLN A 100 -22.88 -3.07 22.26
C GLN A 100 -21.64 -3.07 23.19
N ARG A 101 -20.68 -3.97 22.96
CA ARG A 101 -19.41 -4.03 23.69
C ARG A 101 -18.51 -2.85 23.35
N ALA A 102 -18.73 -2.23 22.20
CA ALA A 102 -18.08 -0.97 21.85
C ALA A 102 -18.91 0.18 22.43
N SER A 103 -18.24 1.10 23.14
CA SER A 103 -18.86 2.32 23.68
C SER A 103 -19.34 3.30 22.61
N GLN A 104 -18.90 3.12 21.36
CA GLN A 104 -19.17 3.98 20.22
C GLN A 104 -19.30 3.12 18.93
N PRO A 105 -20.06 3.57 17.92
CA PRO A 105 -20.22 2.85 16.66
C PRO A 105 -18.91 2.86 15.85
N ILE A 106 -18.56 1.71 15.25
CA ILE A 106 -17.41 1.58 14.35
C ILE A 106 -17.84 2.07 12.96
N ARG A 107 -17.07 2.99 12.36
CA ARG A 107 -17.31 3.47 10.99
C ARG A 107 -16.47 2.65 10.01
N PHE A 108 -17.11 2.12 8.97
CA PHE A 108 -16.41 1.47 7.87
C PHE A 108 -16.23 2.48 6.74
N VAL A 109 -15.00 2.59 6.22
CA VAL A 109 -14.68 3.37 5.04
C VAL A 109 -14.00 2.43 4.05
N ALA A 110 -14.78 1.91 3.12
CA ALA A 110 -14.30 1.06 2.05
C ALA A 110 -13.75 1.91 0.90
N VAL A 111 -12.53 1.62 0.47
CA VAL A 111 -11.94 2.19 -0.75
C VAL A 111 -11.56 1.03 -1.65
N SER A 112 -11.77 1.14 -2.96
CA SER A 112 -11.39 0.08 -3.87
C SER A 112 -11.09 0.60 -5.27
N ALA A 113 -10.27 -0.13 -6.02
CA ALA A 113 -10.35 -0.11 -7.48
C ALA A 113 -11.78 -0.47 -7.94
N THR A 114 -12.10 -0.21 -9.20
CA THR A 114 -13.42 -0.48 -9.79
C THR A 114 -13.90 -1.91 -9.50
N ILE A 115 -15.02 -2.05 -8.78
CA ILE A 115 -15.70 -3.31 -8.51
C ILE A 115 -17.05 -3.31 -9.23
N PRO A 116 -17.41 -4.37 -9.97
CA PRO A 116 -18.68 -4.40 -10.71
C PRO A 116 -19.91 -4.51 -9.80
N ASN A 117 -19.82 -5.20 -8.67
CA ASN A 117 -20.91 -5.44 -7.72
C ASN A 117 -20.87 -4.51 -6.48
N ILE A 118 -20.65 -3.21 -6.70
CA ILE A 118 -20.55 -2.23 -5.60
C ILE A 118 -21.80 -2.16 -4.72
N TYR A 119 -22.98 -2.41 -5.30
CA TYR A 119 -24.25 -2.42 -4.56
C TYR A 119 -24.27 -3.51 -3.48
N ASP A 120 -23.87 -4.74 -3.82
CA ASP A 120 -23.85 -5.85 -2.87
C ASP A 120 -22.84 -5.60 -1.74
N ILE A 121 -21.69 -5.03 -2.08
CA ILE A 121 -20.69 -4.59 -1.11
C ILE A 121 -21.26 -3.52 -0.18
N ALA A 122 -21.93 -2.51 -0.72
CA ALA A 122 -22.52 -1.43 0.07
C ALA A 122 -23.62 -1.97 1.01
N LEU A 123 -24.40 -2.94 0.54
CA LEU A 123 -25.42 -3.63 1.33
C LEU A 123 -24.80 -4.47 2.45
N TRP A 124 -23.74 -5.22 2.14
CA TRP A 124 -22.99 -6.04 3.09
C TRP A 124 -22.36 -5.19 4.20
N LEU A 125 -21.70 -4.09 3.83
CA LEU A 125 -21.06 -3.15 4.77
C LEU A 125 -22.05 -2.30 5.56
N GLY A 126 -23.17 -1.91 4.95
CA GLY A 126 -24.22 -1.14 5.61
C GLY A 126 -25.18 -1.99 6.46
N PHE A 127 -24.80 -3.23 6.76
CA PHE A 127 -25.52 -4.13 7.65
C PHE A 127 -26.96 -4.45 7.22
N GLY A 128 -27.19 -4.58 5.91
CA GLY A 128 -28.51 -4.87 5.34
C GLY A 128 -29.30 -3.62 4.92
N LYS A 129 -28.72 -2.43 5.09
CA LYS A 129 -29.15 -1.21 4.38
C LYS A 129 -28.01 -0.75 3.48
N PRO A 130 -28.25 -0.40 2.21
CA PRO A 130 -27.17 0.11 1.36
C PRO A 130 -26.55 1.34 2.01
N THR A 131 -25.25 1.28 2.34
CA THR A 131 -24.52 2.45 2.81
C THR A 131 -24.23 3.41 1.64
N VAL A 132 -23.82 4.64 1.93
CA VAL A 132 -23.41 5.59 0.91
C VAL A 132 -22.20 5.02 0.14
N TYR A 133 -22.33 4.92 -1.17
CA TYR A 133 -21.26 4.50 -2.07
C TYR A 133 -21.16 5.43 -3.26
N ALA A 134 -19.98 5.48 -3.87
CA ALA A 134 -19.74 6.18 -5.12
C ALA A 134 -19.06 5.20 -6.08
N GLN A 135 -19.64 5.04 -7.27
CA GLN A 135 -19.01 4.30 -8.34
C GLN A 135 -18.14 5.27 -9.15
N ILE A 136 -16.83 5.09 -9.04
CA ILE A 136 -15.85 5.90 -9.75
C ILE A 136 -15.27 5.01 -10.84
N ASP A 137 -15.63 5.30 -12.10
CA ASP A 137 -15.09 4.59 -13.25
C ASP A 137 -13.76 5.22 -13.73
N ASP A 138 -13.18 4.63 -14.78
CA ASP A 138 -11.91 5.12 -15.37
C ASP A 138 -12.00 6.57 -15.90
N SER A 139 -13.21 7.12 -16.09
CA SER A 139 -13.39 8.50 -16.52
C SER A 139 -13.06 9.52 -15.42
N PHE A 140 -13.05 9.14 -14.16
CA PHE A 140 -12.69 10.05 -13.06
C PHE A 140 -11.19 10.13 -12.81
N ARG A 141 -10.36 9.38 -13.55
CA ARG A 141 -8.90 9.46 -13.40
C ARG A 141 -8.41 10.87 -13.80
N PRO A 142 -7.62 11.54 -12.94
CA PRO A 142 -7.01 12.82 -13.27
C PRO A 142 -6.13 12.73 -14.53
N VAL A 143 -5.47 11.59 -14.72
CA VAL A 143 -4.69 11.26 -15.92
C VAL A 143 -5.41 10.15 -16.67
N LYS A 144 -5.90 10.46 -17.86
CA LYS A 144 -6.59 9.50 -18.74
C LYS A 144 -5.61 8.44 -19.22
N LEU A 145 -6.06 7.20 -19.23
CA LEU A 145 -5.28 6.06 -19.69
C LEU A 145 -5.78 5.60 -21.06
N THR A 146 -4.85 5.37 -21.98
CA THR A 146 -5.15 4.71 -23.26
C THR A 146 -4.76 3.24 -23.14
N LYS A 147 -5.73 2.34 -23.31
CA LYS A 147 -5.51 0.89 -23.28
C LYS A 147 -5.46 0.36 -24.71
N ILE A 148 -4.37 -0.32 -25.05
CA ILE A 148 -4.17 -0.89 -26.38
C ILE A 148 -3.85 -2.37 -26.21
N VAL A 149 -4.66 -3.24 -26.82
CA VAL A 149 -4.43 -4.69 -26.82
C VAL A 149 -3.88 -5.07 -28.19
N ARG A 150 -2.72 -5.74 -28.21
CA ARG A 150 -2.10 -6.27 -29.43
C ARG A 150 -2.07 -7.80 -29.35
N GLY A 151 -2.82 -8.44 -30.24
CA GLY A 151 -2.77 -9.89 -30.43
C GLY A 151 -1.56 -10.27 -31.28
N PHE A 152 -0.86 -11.33 -30.89
CA PHE A 152 0.23 -11.92 -31.66
C PHE A 152 -0.12 -13.37 -31.98
N PRO A 153 0.02 -13.82 -33.23
CA PRO A 153 -0.31 -15.19 -33.59
C PRO A 153 0.67 -16.17 -32.94
N THR A 154 0.14 -17.28 -32.43
CA THR A 154 0.90 -18.41 -31.88
C THR A 154 0.85 -19.58 -32.85
N LYS A 155 1.95 -20.34 -32.95
CA LYS A 155 1.91 -21.63 -33.66
C LYS A 155 1.44 -22.73 -32.70
N PRO A 156 0.70 -23.76 -33.16
CA PRO A 156 0.23 -24.84 -32.29
C PRO A 156 1.36 -25.61 -31.59
N SER A 157 2.55 -25.67 -32.19
CA SER A 157 3.74 -26.32 -31.63
C SER A 157 4.59 -25.41 -30.74
N GLN A 158 4.24 -24.14 -30.60
CA GLN A 158 5.03 -23.17 -29.87
C GLN A 158 4.70 -23.24 -28.38
N SER A 159 5.72 -23.41 -27.54
CA SER A 159 5.52 -23.35 -26.09
C SER A 159 5.28 -21.91 -25.62
N THR A 160 4.65 -21.74 -24.46
CA THR A 160 4.43 -20.42 -23.83
C THR A 160 5.75 -19.65 -23.69
N PHE A 161 6.84 -20.33 -23.33
CA PHE A 161 8.16 -19.71 -23.21
C PHE A 161 8.68 -19.18 -24.55
N GLN A 162 8.54 -19.95 -25.63
CA GLN A 162 8.94 -19.51 -26.97
C GLN A 162 8.08 -18.35 -27.46
N PHE A 163 6.80 -18.32 -27.07
CA PHE A 163 5.91 -17.20 -27.37
C PHE A 163 6.34 -15.93 -26.62
N GLU A 164 6.60 -16.02 -25.31
CA GLU A 164 7.10 -14.89 -24.52
C GLU A 164 8.40 -14.32 -25.09
N MET A 165 9.35 -15.20 -25.45
CA MET A 165 10.62 -14.79 -26.04
C MET A 165 10.42 -14.06 -27.38
N MET A 166 9.48 -14.51 -28.21
CA MET A 166 9.11 -13.82 -29.44
C MET A 166 8.53 -12.42 -29.18
N LEU A 167 7.73 -12.26 -28.11
CA LEU A 167 7.16 -10.96 -27.75
C LEU A 167 8.26 -9.94 -27.38
N SER A 168 9.36 -10.38 -26.76
CA SER A 168 10.48 -9.50 -26.42
C SER A 168 11.06 -8.77 -27.65
N TYR A 169 11.15 -9.44 -28.80
CA TYR A 169 11.60 -8.83 -30.07
C TYR A 169 10.59 -7.86 -30.70
N LYS A 170 9.35 -7.82 -30.20
CA LYS A 170 8.32 -6.86 -30.67
C LYS A 170 8.26 -5.61 -29.79
N LEU A 171 8.91 -5.60 -28.63
CA LEU A 171 8.81 -4.49 -27.68
C LEU A 171 9.37 -3.18 -28.22
N LYS A 172 10.50 -3.20 -28.96
CA LYS A 172 11.09 -1.98 -29.51
C LYS A 172 10.08 -1.17 -30.33
N SER A 173 9.38 -1.81 -31.27
CA SER A 173 8.42 -1.10 -32.12
C SER A 173 7.23 -0.57 -31.33
N ILE A 174 6.77 -1.31 -30.32
CA ILE A 174 5.67 -0.89 -29.43
C ILE A 174 6.09 0.33 -28.60
N ILE A 175 7.29 0.31 -28.01
CA ILE A 175 7.82 1.40 -27.20
C ILE A 175 7.98 2.66 -28.06
N MET A 176 8.58 2.53 -29.25
CA MET A 176 8.74 3.67 -30.17
C MET A 176 7.40 4.23 -30.66
N GLN A 177 6.37 3.38 -30.79
CA GLN A 177 5.05 3.82 -31.25
C GLN A 177 4.25 4.57 -30.18
N TYR A 178 4.37 4.19 -28.90
CA TYR A 178 3.45 4.65 -27.85
C TYR A 178 4.09 5.41 -26.69
N SER A 179 5.40 5.26 -26.48
CA SER A 179 6.03 5.82 -25.29
C SER A 179 6.36 7.31 -25.42
N ASP A 180 6.42 7.86 -26.64
CA ASP A 180 6.81 9.25 -26.92
C ASP A 180 8.11 9.66 -26.18
N ASN A 181 9.09 8.77 -26.11
CA ASN A 181 10.34 8.93 -25.34
C ASN A 181 10.15 9.20 -23.83
N LYS A 182 8.99 8.88 -23.26
CA LYS A 182 8.72 8.91 -21.81
C LYS A 182 9.13 7.59 -21.14
N PRO A 183 9.34 7.56 -19.81
CA PRO A 183 9.67 6.34 -19.08
C PRO A 183 8.63 5.22 -19.30
N THR A 184 9.10 4.01 -19.62
CA THR A 184 8.27 2.82 -19.85
C THR A 184 8.52 1.76 -18.78
N LEU A 185 7.45 1.22 -18.18
CA LEU A 185 7.51 0.06 -17.29
C LEU A 185 7.01 -1.19 -18.04
N ILE A 186 7.79 -2.27 -18.01
CA ILE A 186 7.48 -3.53 -18.69
C ILE A 186 7.36 -4.65 -17.66
N PHE A 187 6.21 -5.33 -17.63
CA PHE A 187 5.99 -6.50 -16.77
C PHE A 187 6.28 -7.78 -17.55
N CYS A 188 7.12 -8.65 -16.98
CA CYS A 188 7.41 -9.99 -17.53
C CYS A 188 6.91 -11.07 -16.57
N ALA A 189 6.49 -12.22 -17.10
CA ALA A 189 5.93 -13.30 -16.29
C ALA A 189 6.98 -14.04 -15.43
N THR A 190 8.23 -14.12 -15.88
CA THR A 190 9.30 -14.88 -15.22
C THR A 190 10.55 -14.03 -14.97
N ARG A 191 11.32 -14.40 -13.93
CA ARG A 191 12.61 -13.75 -13.60
C ARG A 191 13.59 -13.76 -14.79
N LYS A 192 13.76 -14.92 -15.42
CA LYS A 192 14.62 -15.07 -16.60
C LYS A 192 14.11 -14.26 -17.80
N GLY A 193 12.79 -14.15 -17.97
CA GLY A 193 12.18 -13.32 -19.01
C GLY A 193 12.53 -11.83 -18.87
N VAL A 194 12.62 -11.32 -17.63
CA VAL A 194 13.07 -9.94 -17.35
C VAL A 194 14.51 -9.72 -17.84
N GLU A 195 15.44 -10.59 -17.44
CA GLU A 195 16.87 -10.50 -17.80
C GLU A 195 17.07 -10.60 -19.31
N HIS A 196 16.38 -11.54 -19.95
CA HIS A 196 16.43 -11.74 -21.39
C HIS A 196 15.87 -10.53 -22.16
N THR A 197 14.70 -10.03 -21.77
CA THR A 197 14.07 -8.85 -22.38
C THR A 197 14.95 -7.62 -22.26
N CYS A 198 15.57 -7.40 -21.09
CA CYS A 198 16.52 -6.31 -20.90
C CYS A 198 17.73 -6.41 -21.84
N THR A 199 18.26 -7.62 -22.03
CA THR A 199 19.38 -7.87 -22.95
C THR A 199 19.03 -7.56 -24.40
N ILE A 200 17.84 -7.99 -24.87
CA ILE A 200 17.35 -7.67 -26.22
C ILE A 200 17.19 -6.15 -26.40
N LEU A 201 16.50 -5.49 -25.48
CA LEU A 201 16.25 -4.05 -25.58
C LEU A 201 17.55 -3.24 -25.58
N ARG A 202 18.56 -3.65 -24.80
CA ARG A 202 19.89 -3.05 -24.82
C ARG A 202 20.60 -3.20 -26.17
N GLN A 203 20.40 -4.31 -26.86
CA GLN A 203 21.00 -4.56 -28.17
C GLN A 203 20.25 -3.81 -29.29
N GLU A 204 18.93 -3.72 -29.19
CA GLU A 204 18.11 -3.15 -30.27
C GLU A 204 17.83 -1.65 -30.14
N MET A 205 17.88 -1.07 -28.94
CA MET A 205 17.59 0.34 -28.69
C MET A 205 18.82 1.10 -28.19
N SER A 206 19.10 2.24 -28.82
CA SER A 206 20.07 3.21 -28.34
C SER A 206 19.34 4.35 -27.63
N ILE A 207 19.34 4.33 -26.30
CA ILE A 207 18.70 5.38 -25.50
C ILE A 207 19.76 6.44 -25.18
N GLN A 208 19.57 7.66 -25.68
CA GLN A 208 20.39 8.81 -25.29
C GLN A 208 19.82 9.41 -24.00
N THR A 209 20.60 9.36 -22.92
CA THR A 209 20.26 10.01 -21.65
C THR A 209 20.74 11.45 -21.65
N SER A 210 19.99 12.36 -21.01
CA SER A 210 20.46 13.74 -20.84
C SER A 210 21.71 13.76 -19.93
N PRO A 211 22.60 14.75 -20.10
CA PRO A 211 23.79 14.89 -19.27
C PRO A 211 23.47 14.95 -17.77
N GLU A 212 22.37 15.61 -17.41
CA GLU A 212 21.88 15.74 -16.03
C GLU A 212 21.47 14.39 -15.43
N VAL A 213 20.74 13.57 -16.19
CA VAL A 213 20.36 12.22 -15.73
C VAL A 213 21.59 11.34 -15.57
N ARG A 214 22.59 11.49 -16.45
CA ARG A 214 23.85 10.75 -16.37
C ARG A 214 24.63 11.10 -15.10
N GLU A 215 24.72 12.39 -14.76
CA GLU A 215 25.37 12.86 -13.53
C GLU A 215 24.67 12.33 -12.27
N ILE A 216 23.34 12.31 -12.25
CA ILE A 216 22.56 11.73 -11.14
C ILE A 216 22.85 10.23 -11.00
N VAL A 217 22.86 9.48 -12.11
CA VAL A 217 23.17 8.06 -12.10
C VAL A 217 24.57 7.80 -11.58
N ASP A 218 25.57 8.57 -12.03
CA ASP A 218 26.96 8.44 -11.59
C ASP A 218 27.11 8.73 -10.08
N LYS A 219 26.41 9.76 -9.57
CA LYS A 219 26.37 10.08 -8.13
C LYS A 219 25.64 9.02 -7.30
N CYS A 220 24.59 8.40 -7.83
CA CYS A 220 23.93 7.27 -7.16
C CYS A 220 24.83 6.03 -7.12
N MET A 221 25.58 5.76 -8.20
CA MET A 221 26.52 4.65 -8.28
C MET A 221 27.65 4.79 -7.28
N SER A 222 28.25 5.98 -7.14
CA SER A 222 29.31 6.23 -6.14
C SER A 222 28.80 6.00 -4.71
N ASN A 223 27.61 6.53 -4.38
CA ASN A 223 27.00 6.36 -3.06
C ASN A 223 26.62 4.90 -2.74
N MET A 224 26.29 4.08 -3.75
CA MET A 224 26.01 2.65 -3.54
C MET A 224 27.29 1.82 -3.32
N MET A 225 28.41 2.20 -3.95
CA MET A 225 29.69 1.56 -3.72
C MET A 225 30.24 1.90 -2.32
N ASP A 226 30.07 3.14 -1.87
CA ASP A 226 30.49 3.57 -0.53
C ASP A 226 29.71 2.89 0.60
N ASN A 227 28.46 2.48 0.36
CA ASN A 227 27.60 1.84 1.36
C ASN A 227 27.67 0.29 1.37
N LYS A 228 28.47 -0.34 0.50
CA LYS A 228 28.75 -1.79 0.53
C LYS A 228 30.02 -2.17 1.30
N LEU A 229 30.66 -1.21 1.98
CA LEU A 229 31.88 -1.39 2.78
C LEU A 229 31.73 -0.97 4.25
N LYS A 230 30.50 -0.99 4.80
CA LYS A 230 30.25 -0.87 6.25
C LYS A 230 29.33 -1.97 6.75
#